data_AF-N8XFU9-F1
#
_entry.id   AF-N8XFU9-F1
#
_cell.length_a   1.000
_cell.length_b   1.000
_cell.length_c   1.000
_cell.angle_alpha   90.00
_cell.angle_beta   90.00
_cell.angle_gamma   90.00
#
_symmetry.space_group_name_H-M   'P 1'
#
loop_
_entity.id
_entity.type
_entity.pdbx_description
1 polymer ?
#
loop_
_entity_poly.entity_id
_entity_poly.type
_entity_poly.pdbx_seq_one_letter_code
_entity_poly.pdbx_strand_id
1 'polypeptide(L)'
;TLVRPDLGGKNRQEIYRLADAMAYLAEETDSRGNSNRVLKFKGGEGFHTKDSGNLGNVIVPDLRKPENSQFMANLIQATKDHLNTLTPEQQQTMKLQQEWEQWQKSCSEAQYPSEFNVLLEGLDQQHPFFKDMWECMKHFAYQIGLTYNKEKKKWLELEVLPSIISDAQRDELQTFIAVRGLDIKDICEHFGLDALTQIEASKLEAVKAEIDQIAKASMSA
;
A
#
# COMPACT_ATOMS: atom_id res chain seq x y z
N THR A 1 17.78 -10.72 -18.38
CA THR A 1 17.02 -10.02 -17.33
C THR A 1 15.81 -9.38 -17.96
N LEU A 2 14.61 -9.65 -17.47
CA LEU A 2 13.38 -9.02 -17.97
C LEU A 2 13.41 -7.55 -17.53
N VAL A 3 13.62 -6.62 -18.46
CA VAL A 3 13.60 -5.19 -18.16
C VAL A 3 12.14 -4.76 -18.12
N ARG A 4 11.66 -4.38 -16.92
CA ARG A 4 10.31 -3.87 -16.74
C ARG A 4 10.33 -2.36 -17.01
N PRO A 5 9.42 -1.84 -17.84
CA PRO A 5 9.27 -0.40 -17.97
C PRO A 5 8.90 0.20 -16.61
N ASP A 6 9.59 1.26 -16.20
CA ASP A 6 9.24 2.01 -15.00
C ASP A 6 8.05 2.92 -15.34
N LEU A 7 6.86 2.54 -14.87
CA LEU A 7 5.60 3.20 -15.21
C LEU A 7 5.00 3.91 -13.99
N GLY A 8 5.35 5.18 -13.81
CA GLY A 8 4.76 6.07 -12.82
C GLY A 8 3.57 6.90 -13.36
N GLY A 9 2.45 6.88 -12.63
CA GLY A 9 1.34 7.84 -12.74
C GLY A 9 0.86 8.20 -14.16
N LYS A 10 1.46 9.23 -14.76
CA LYS A 10 1.08 9.79 -16.07
C LYS A 10 1.42 8.90 -17.25
N ASN A 11 2.63 8.31 -17.28
CA ASN A 11 3.05 7.45 -18.40
C ASN A 11 2.22 6.15 -18.46
N ARG A 12 1.76 5.67 -17.31
CA ARG A 12 0.86 4.53 -17.17
C ARG A 12 -0.45 4.80 -17.87
N GLN A 13 -1.13 5.91 -17.55
CA GLN A 13 -2.42 6.26 -18.16
C GLN A 13 -2.32 6.44 -19.68
N GLU A 14 -1.22 6.99 -20.18
CA GLU A 14 -1.00 7.15 -21.62
C GLU A 14 -0.88 5.81 -22.35
N ILE A 15 -0.12 4.86 -21.79
CA ILE A 15 0.01 3.52 -22.36
C ILE A 15 -1.34 2.79 -22.42
N TYR A 16 -2.15 2.91 -21.35
CA TYR A 16 -3.49 2.32 -21.32
C TYR A 16 -4.44 2.94 -22.38
N ARG A 17 -4.26 4.22 -22.74
CA ARG A 17 -5.03 4.87 -23.80
C ARG A 17 -4.59 4.44 -25.20
N LEU A 18 -3.29 4.17 -25.38
CA LEU A 18 -2.71 3.84 -26.69
C LEU A 18 -2.84 2.36 -27.07
N ALA A 19 -2.77 1.45 -26.09
CA ALA A 19 -2.77 0.01 -26.35
C ALA A 19 -4.17 -0.59 -26.26
N ASP A 20 -4.56 -1.45 -27.20
CA ASP A 20 -5.82 -2.20 -27.13
C ASP A 20 -5.73 -3.45 -26.24
N ALA A 21 -4.56 -4.08 -26.20
CA ALA A 21 -4.29 -5.23 -25.32
C ALA A 21 -2.84 -5.17 -24.82
N MET A 22 -2.62 -5.57 -23.56
CA MET A 22 -1.32 -5.60 -22.92
C MET A 22 -1.20 -6.83 -22.03
N ALA A 23 -0.13 -7.61 -22.23
CA ALA A 23 0.16 -8.80 -21.44
C ALA A 23 1.61 -8.85 -21.02
N TYR A 24 1.87 -9.58 -19.94
CA TYR A 24 3.22 -9.93 -19.50
C TYR A 24 3.52 -11.39 -19.80
N LEU A 25 4.67 -11.64 -20.41
CA LEU A 25 5.19 -13.00 -20.56
C LEU A 25 5.75 -13.47 -19.22
N ALA A 26 5.17 -14.53 -18.68
CA ALA A 26 5.57 -15.16 -17.43
C ALA A 26 5.73 -16.68 -17.61
N GLU A 27 6.34 -17.33 -16.64
CA GLU A 27 6.32 -18.78 -16.51
C GLU A 27 5.36 -19.15 -15.38
N GLU A 28 4.42 -20.06 -15.64
CA GLU A 28 3.52 -20.63 -14.64
C GLU A 28 3.68 -22.14 -14.59
N THR A 29 3.71 -22.69 -13.38
CA THR A 29 3.76 -24.14 -13.17
C THR A 29 2.33 -24.66 -13.12
N ASP A 30 2.01 -25.64 -13.95
CA ASP A 30 0.70 -26.30 -13.93
C ASP A 30 0.54 -27.22 -12.69
N SER A 31 -0.67 -27.74 -12.48
CA SER A 31 -0.97 -28.68 -11.39
C SER A 31 -0.22 -30.01 -11.47
N ARG A 32 0.50 -30.27 -12.55
CA ARG A 32 1.31 -31.47 -12.79
C ARG A 32 2.81 -31.18 -12.64
N GLY A 33 3.20 -29.94 -12.30
CA GLY A 33 4.59 -29.54 -12.10
C GLY A 33 5.31 -29.10 -13.38
N ASN A 34 4.63 -28.96 -14.52
CA ASN A 34 5.27 -28.51 -15.76
C ASN A 34 5.29 -26.98 -15.82
N SER A 35 6.44 -26.41 -16.19
CA SER A 35 6.57 -24.96 -16.45
C SER A 35 6.08 -24.62 -17.87
N ASN A 36 5.10 -23.75 -17.96
CA ASN A 36 4.55 -23.22 -19.20
C ASN A 36 4.83 -21.73 -19.33
N ARG A 37 5.15 -21.26 -20.54
CA ARG A 37 5.18 -19.82 -20.83
C ARG A 37 3.76 -19.32 -21.05
N VAL A 38 3.39 -18.22 -20.43
CA VAL A 38 2.02 -17.68 -20.42
C VAL A 38 2.07 -16.18 -20.67
N LEU A 39 1.21 -15.70 -21.57
CA LEU A 39 0.86 -14.28 -21.71
C LEU A 39 -0.26 -13.96 -20.71
N LYS A 40 0.06 -13.19 -19.68
CA LYS A 40 -0.87 -12.78 -18.64
C LYS A 40 -1.55 -11.47 -19.03
N PHE A 41 -2.77 -11.56 -19.58
CA PHE A 41 -3.62 -10.40 -19.85
C PHE A 41 -4.42 -9.97 -18.60
N LYS A 42 -4.65 -10.90 -17.66
CA LYS A 42 -5.21 -10.57 -16.34
C LYS A 42 -4.12 -10.07 -15.39
N GLY A 43 -4.44 -9.02 -14.64
CA GLY A 43 -3.52 -8.38 -13.72
C GLY A 43 -3.05 -9.32 -12.61
N GLY A 44 -1.78 -9.19 -12.21
CA GLY A 44 -1.20 -9.81 -11.01
C GLY A 44 -0.25 -8.83 -10.32
N GLU A 45 0.22 -9.13 -9.11
CA GLU A 45 1.08 -8.20 -8.34
C GLU A 45 2.34 -7.77 -9.14
N GLY A 46 2.60 -6.45 -9.18
CA GLY A 46 3.85 -5.89 -9.71
C GLY A 46 3.98 -5.73 -11.24
N PHE A 47 2.88 -5.79 -12.00
CA PHE A 47 2.87 -5.43 -13.44
C PHE A 47 1.48 -4.97 -13.96
N HIS A 48 1.47 -4.25 -15.09
CA HIS A 48 0.28 -3.63 -15.70
C HIS A 48 -0.21 -4.39 -16.93
N THR A 49 -1.47 -4.80 -16.97
CA THR A 49 -2.05 -5.54 -18.11
C THR A 49 -3.34 -4.88 -18.58
N LYS A 50 -3.78 -5.23 -19.78
CA LYS A 50 -5.05 -4.78 -20.36
C LYS A 50 -5.63 -5.88 -21.23
N ASP A 51 -6.84 -6.29 -20.92
CA ASP A 51 -7.53 -7.39 -21.58
C ASP A 51 -8.82 -6.93 -22.27
N SER A 52 -8.73 -5.95 -23.17
CA SER A 52 -9.92 -5.48 -23.90
C SER A 52 -10.44 -6.49 -24.92
N GLY A 53 -9.67 -7.55 -25.22
CA GLY A 53 -10.09 -8.69 -26.02
C GLY A 53 -10.73 -9.83 -25.22
N ASN A 54 -10.80 -9.72 -23.89
CA ASN A 54 -11.27 -10.77 -22.98
C ASN A 54 -10.60 -12.16 -23.25
N LEU A 55 -9.30 -12.14 -23.49
CA LEU A 55 -8.48 -13.30 -23.82
C LEU A 55 -8.12 -14.14 -22.60
N GLY A 56 -8.07 -13.52 -21.40
CA GLY A 56 -7.54 -14.17 -20.21
C GLY A 56 -6.05 -14.51 -20.32
N ASN A 57 -5.57 -15.43 -19.48
CA ASN A 57 -4.18 -15.88 -19.56
C ASN A 57 -4.02 -16.90 -20.69
N VAL A 58 -3.11 -16.65 -21.61
CA VAL A 58 -2.91 -17.47 -22.82
C VAL A 58 -1.57 -18.20 -22.75
N ILE A 59 -1.59 -19.53 -22.81
CA ILE A 59 -0.36 -20.33 -22.88
C ILE A 59 0.32 -20.08 -24.24
N VAL A 60 1.61 -19.76 -24.21
CA VAL A 60 2.42 -19.59 -25.40
C VAL A 60 2.90 -20.96 -25.86
N PRO A 61 2.48 -21.43 -27.05
CA PRO A 61 2.91 -22.72 -27.56
C PRO A 61 4.37 -22.65 -28.03
N ASP A 62 4.97 -23.81 -28.37
CA ASP A 62 6.32 -23.84 -28.92
C ASP A 62 6.34 -23.20 -30.31
N LEU A 63 6.78 -21.94 -30.37
CA LEU A 63 6.82 -21.13 -31.60
C LEU A 63 7.84 -21.64 -32.63
N ARG A 64 8.71 -22.60 -32.28
CA ARG A 64 9.62 -23.25 -33.24
C ARG A 64 8.89 -24.23 -34.16
N LYS A 65 7.68 -24.66 -33.77
CA LYS A 65 6.88 -25.61 -34.53
C LYS A 65 6.07 -24.88 -35.63
N PRO A 66 6.11 -25.33 -36.89
CA PRO A 66 5.43 -24.65 -38.00
C PRO A 66 3.93 -24.42 -37.79
N GLU A 67 3.24 -25.34 -37.12
CA GLU A 67 1.82 -25.24 -36.80
C GLU A 67 1.47 -24.05 -35.89
N ASN A 68 2.45 -23.51 -35.15
CA ASN A 68 2.26 -22.37 -34.25
C ASN A 68 2.69 -21.03 -34.85
N SER A 69 3.13 -21.00 -36.11
CA SER A 69 3.64 -19.80 -36.78
C SER A 69 2.64 -18.63 -36.81
N GLN A 70 1.33 -18.93 -36.80
CA GLN A 70 0.25 -17.94 -36.81
C GLN A 70 -0.25 -17.56 -35.42
N PHE A 71 0.34 -18.08 -34.34
CA PHE A 71 -0.16 -17.87 -32.97
C PHE A 71 -0.38 -16.38 -32.65
N MET A 72 0.62 -15.53 -32.90
CA MET A 72 0.50 -14.09 -32.63
C MET A 72 -0.52 -13.40 -33.52
N ALA A 73 -0.61 -13.78 -34.80
CA ALA A 73 -1.59 -13.23 -35.73
C ALA A 73 -3.02 -13.58 -35.29
N ASN A 74 -3.24 -14.84 -34.89
CA ASN A 74 -4.52 -15.32 -34.40
C ASN A 74 -4.91 -14.62 -33.09
N LEU A 75 -3.95 -14.35 -32.21
CA LEU A 75 -4.18 -13.62 -30.95
C LEU A 75 -4.64 -12.17 -31.20
N ILE A 76 -3.99 -11.47 -32.14
CA ILE A 76 -4.38 -10.11 -32.56
C ILE A 76 -5.76 -10.14 -33.22
N GLN A 77 -6.03 -11.11 -34.08
CA GLN A 77 -7.31 -11.25 -34.76
C GLN A 77 -8.44 -11.51 -33.75
N ALA A 78 -8.23 -12.41 -32.78
CA ALA A 78 -9.20 -12.67 -31.72
C ALA A 78 -9.52 -11.42 -30.90
N THR A 79 -8.49 -10.63 -30.57
CA THR A 79 -8.67 -9.33 -29.89
C THR A 79 -9.53 -8.39 -30.73
N LYS A 80 -9.19 -8.25 -32.02
CA LYS A 80 -9.90 -7.38 -32.96
C LYS A 80 -11.35 -7.82 -33.17
N ASP A 81 -11.59 -9.11 -33.31
CA ASP A 81 -12.93 -9.67 -33.49
C ASP A 81 -13.79 -9.38 -32.26
N HIS A 82 -13.25 -9.61 -31.06
CA HIS A 82 -13.95 -9.28 -29.83
C HIS A 82 -14.30 -7.78 -29.76
N LEU A 83 -13.32 -6.89 -29.98
CA LEU A 83 -13.54 -5.45 -29.96
C LEU A 83 -14.61 -4.99 -30.96
N ASN A 84 -14.62 -5.56 -32.16
CA ASN A 84 -15.59 -5.20 -33.21
C ASN A 84 -16.97 -5.80 -32.98
N THR A 85 -17.10 -6.84 -32.14
CA THR A 85 -18.41 -7.42 -31.77
C THR A 85 -19.11 -6.70 -30.62
N LEU A 86 -18.38 -5.90 -29.85
CA LEU A 86 -18.93 -5.18 -28.71
C LEU A 86 -19.66 -3.91 -29.16
N THR A 87 -20.88 -3.69 -28.67
CA THR A 87 -21.55 -2.40 -28.83
C THR A 87 -20.79 -1.31 -28.06
N PRO A 88 -20.92 -0.02 -28.43
CA PRO A 88 -20.25 1.07 -27.71
C PRO A 88 -20.51 1.07 -26.19
N GLU A 89 -21.71 0.65 -25.77
CA GLU A 89 -22.12 0.53 -24.37
C GLU A 89 -21.40 -0.60 -23.64
N GLN A 90 -21.19 -1.74 -24.30
CA GLN A 90 -20.42 -2.86 -23.75
C GLN A 90 -18.94 -2.52 -23.63
N GLN A 91 -18.38 -1.80 -24.61
CA GLN A 91 -17.00 -1.30 -24.54
C GLN A 91 -16.82 -0.33 -23.36
N GLN A 92 -17.78 0.55 -23.10
CA GLN A 92 -17.75 1.44 -21.95
C GLN A 92 -17.81 0.67 -20.63
N THR A 93 -18.68 -0.35 -20.54
CA THR A 93 -18.79 -1.18 -19.33
C THR A 93 -17.49 -1.95 -19.05
N MET A 94 -16.85 -2.52 -20.07
CA MET A 94 -15.55 -3.17 -19.93
C MET A 94 -14.45 -2.20 -19.48
N LYS A 95 -14.44 -0.97 -20.00
CA LYS A 95 -13.49 0.07 -19.57
C LYS A 95 -13.69 0.43 -18.10
N LEU A 96 -14.93 0.69 -17.68
CA LEU A 96 -15.24 1.02 -16.28
C LEU A 96 -14.85 -0.11 -15.33
N GLN A 97 -15.07 -1.37 -15.74
CA GLN A 97 -14.65 -2.53 -14.96
C GLN A 97 -13.12 -2.63 -14.84
N GLN A 98 -12.38 -2.40 -15.94
CA GLN A 98 -10.91 -2.39 -15.92
C GLN A 98 -10.35 -1.25 -15.06
N GLU A 99 -10.94 -0.07 -15.15
CA GLU A 99 -10.58 1.10 -14.33
C GLU A 99 -10.82 0.82 -12.84
N TRP A 100 -11.93 0.15 -12.50
CA TRP A 100 -12.22 -0.28 -11.13
C TRP A 100 -11.19 -1.26 -10.57
N GLU A 101 -10.86 -2.32 -11.31
CA GLU A 101 -9.85 -3.31 -10.89
C GLU A 101 -8.47 -2.66 -10.71
N GLN A 102 -8.12 -1.72 -11.59
CA GLN A 102 -6.86 -0.97 -11.48
C GLN A 102 -6.84 -0.04 -10.26
N TRP A 103 -7.98 0.59 -9.95
CA TRP A 103 -8.11 1.45 -8.78
C TRP A 103 -7.88 0.66 -7.50
N GLN A 104 -8.58 -0.47 -7.34
CA GLN A 104 -8.43 -1.34 -6.17
C GLN A 104 -6.97 -1.75 -5.95
N LYS A 105 -6.29 -2.17 -7.02
CA LYS A 105 -4.88 -2.53 -6.98
C LYS A 105 -3.98 -1.36 -6.58
N SER A 106 -4.23 -0.17 -7.13
CA SER A 106 -3.44 1.02 -6.78
C SER A 106 -3.64 1.41 -5.30
N CYS A 107 -4.84 1.23 -4.75
CA CYS A 107 -5.08 1.43 -3.32
C CYS A 107 -4.37 0.38 -2.45
N SER A 108 -4.30 -0.89 -2.88
CA SER A 108 -3.61 -1.93 -2.11
C SER A 108 -2.09 -1.82 -2.13
N GLU A 109 -1.53 -1.25 -3.20
CA GLU A 109 -0.08 -1.06 -3.35
C GLU A 109 0.41 0.23 -2.66
N ALA A 110 -0.47 1.19 -2.38
CA ALA A 110 -0.13 2.44 -1.72
C ALA A 110 0.19 2.22 -0.22
N GLN A 111 1.33 2.75 0.21
CA GLN A 111 1.85 2.63 1.58
C GLN A 111 2.02 3.99 2.26
N TYR A 112 2.17 5.07 1.49
CA TYR A 112 2.47 6.39 2.03
C TYR A 112 1.35 7.42 1.78
N PRO A 113 1.18 8.43 2.65
CA PRO A 113 0.17 9.46 2.45
C PRO A 113 0.29 10.19 1.11
N SER A 114 1.52 10.38 0.61
CA SER A 114 1.77 11.00 -0.69
C SER A 114 1.10 10.23 -1.84
N GLU A 115 1.15 8.90 -1.81
CA GLU A 115 0.56 8.03 -2.83
C GLU A 115 -0.97 8.08 -2.77
N PHE A 116 -1.55 8.04 -1.57
CA PHE A 116 -2.99 8.22 -1.38
C PHE A 116 -3.47 9.61 -1.82
N ASN A 117 -2.64 10.64 -1.65
CA ASN A 117 -2.95 11.98 -2.16
C ASN A 117 -2.89 12.05 -3.70
N VAL A 118 -1.95 11.35 -4.35
CA VAL A 118 -1.93 11.20 -5.82
C VAL A 118 -3.18 10.46 -6.31
N LEU A 119 -3.60 9.40 -5.63
CA LEU A 119 -4.84 8.69 -5.95
C LEU A 119 -6.06 9.62 -5.81
N LEU A 120 -6.12 10.40 -4.74
CA LEU A 120 -7.18 11.37 -4.50
C LEU A 120 -7.24 12.45 -5.59
N GLU A 121 -6.10 12.97 -6.06
CA GLU A 121 -6.04 13.93 -7.17
C GLU A 121 -6.54 13.32 -8.50
N GLY A 122 -6.33 12.02 -8.69
CA GLY A 122 -6.79 11.28 -9.87
C GLY A 122 -8.25 10.80 -9.82
N LEU A 123 -8.95 11.00 -8.70
CA LEU A 123 -10.31 10.53 -8.51
C LEU A 123 -11.33 11.43 -9.22
N ASP A 124 -11.94 10.92 -10.30
CA ASP A 124 -12.96 11.65 -11.05
C ASP A 124 -14.33 11.57 -10.35
N GLN A 125 -14.87 12.73 -9.99
CA GLN A 125 -16.19 12.87 -9.34
C GLN A 125 -17.35 12.50 -10.26
N GLN A 126 -17.15 12.50 -11.58
CA GLN A 126 -18.17 12.13 -12.55
C GLN A 126 -18.17 10.62 -12.86
N HIS A 127 -17.22 9.87 -12.29
CA HIS A 127 -17.12 8.44 -12.52
C HIS A 127 -18.31 7.68 -11.93
N PRO A 128 -18.94 6.73 -12.66
CA PRO A 128 -20.08 5.94 -12.18
C PRO A 128 -19.84 5.25 -10.83
N PHE A 129 -18.60 4.83 -10.57
CA PHE A 129 -18.18 4.15 -9.34
C PHE A 129 -17.48 5.06 -8.32
N PHE A 130 -17.60 6.38 -8.43
CA PHE A 130 -16.89 7.33 -7.56
C PHE A 130 -17.01 7.01 -6.06
N LYS A 131 -18.23 6.68 -5.60
CA LYS A 131 -18.48 6.34 -4.19
C LYS A 131 -17.70 5.10 -3.76
N ASP A 132 -17.75 4.05 -4.57
CA ASP A 132 -17.07 2.79 -4.28
C ASP A 132 -15.55 2.98 -4.31
N MET A 133 -15.04 3.82 -5.23
CA MET A 133 -13.62 4.17 -5.32
C MET A 133 -13.14 4.90 -4.07
N TRP A 134 -13.93 5.87 -3.60
CA TRP A 134 -13.63 6.58 -2.35
C TRP A 134 -13.65 5.65 -1.14
N GLU A 135 -14.66 4.78 -1.01
CA GLU A 135 -14.72 3.79 0.08
C GLU A 135 -13.54 2.82 0.06
N CYS A 136 -13.18 2.31 -1.12
CA CYS A 136 -12.02 1.44 -1.31
C CYS A 136 -10.73 2.11 -0.82
N MET A 137 -10.48 3.35 -1.23
CA MET A 137 -9.28 4.09 -0.83
C MET A 137 -9.24 4.31 0.69
N LYS A 138 -10.37 4.69 1.30
CA LYS A 138 -10.46 4.85 2.76
C LYS A 138 -10.15 3.56 3.50
N HIS A 139 -10.67 2.43 3.01
CA HIS A 139 -10.45 1.13 3.63
C HIS A 139 -8.95 0.81 3.74
N PHE A 140 -8.21 0.94 2.64
CA PHE A 140 -6.77 0.69 2.63
C PHE A 140 -5.99 1.72 3.44
N ALA A 141 -6.31 3.01 3.31
CA ALA A 141 -5.63 4.07 4.06
C ALA A 141 -5.77 3.91 5.58
N TYR A 142 -6.96 3.52 6.06
CA TYR A 142 -7.17 3.27 7.49
C TYR A 142 -6.48 2.00 7.99
N GLN A 143 -6.36 0.95 7.15
CA GLN A 143 -5.63 -0.26 7.52
C GLN A 143 -4.16 -0.01 7.82
N ILE A 144 -3.54 0.96 7.13
CA ILE A 144 -2.15 1.34 7.33
C ILE A 144 -1.97 2.51 8.32
N GLY A 145 -3.04 2.94 9.00
CA GLY A 145 -2.97 3.97 10.04
C GLY A 145 -2.92 5.41 9.54
N LEU A 146 -3.34 5.68 8.30
CA LEU A 146 -3.49 7.05 7.81
C LEU A 146 -4.84 7.65 8.21
N THR A 147 -4.90 8.98 8.24
CA THR A 147 -6.16 9.72 8.43
C THR A 147 -6.39 10.76 7.36
N TYR A 148 -7.66 10.99 7.03
CA TYR A 148 -8.04 12.01 6.07
C TYR A 148 -8.37 13.33 6.77
N ASN A 149 -7.54 14.35 6.53
CA ASN A 149 -7.78 15.70 7.02
C ASN A 149 -8.79 16.41 6.10
N LYS A 150 -9.99 16.67 6.61
CA LYS A 150 -11.09 17.32 5.87
C LYS A 150 -10.80 18.78 5.51
N GLU A 151 -10.01 19.49 6.30
CA GLU A 151 -9.68 20.90 6.08
C GLU A 151 -8.63 21.04 4.97
N LYS A 152 -7.55 20.25 5.07
CA LYS A 152 -6.47 20.23 4.08
C LYS A 152 -6.82 19.41 2.83
N LYS A 153 -7.90 18.63 2.87
CA LYS A 153 -8.34 17.67 1.84
C LYS A 153 -7.22 16.71 1.44
N LYS A 154 -6.47 16.20 2.42
CA LYS A 154 -5.30 15.36 2.21
C LYS A 154 -5.22 14.25 3.24
N TRP A 155 -4.65 13.13 2.83
CA TRP A 155 -4.21 12.05 3.69
C TRP A 155 -2.94 12.44 4.44
N LEU A 156 -2.90 12.14 5.73
CA LEU A 156 -1.80 12.38 6.66
C LEU A 156 -1.57 11.12 7.48
N GLU A 157 -0.34 10.92 7.95
CA GLU A 157 -0.09 9.93 9.00
C GLU A 157 -0.85 10.33 10.26
N LEU A 158 -1.37 9.34 10.99
CA LEU A 158 -1.88 9.59 12.32
C LEU A 158 -0.69 10.06 13.18
N GLU A 159 -0.66 11.34 13.56
CA GLU A 159 0.25 11.82 14.59
C GLU A 159 -0.10 11.08 15.89
N VAL A 160 0.62 9.99 16.16
CA VAL A 160 0.63 9.38 17.48
C VAL A 160 1.38 10.36 18.36
N LEU A 161 0.64 11.30 18.98
CA LEU A 161 1.19 12.07 20.09
C LEU A 161 1.74 11.04 21.10
N PRO A 162 3.03 11.11 21.48
CA PRO A 162 3.57 10.17 22.44
C PRO A 162 2.70 10.27 23.70
N SER A 163 2.03 9.17 24.06
CA SER A 163 1.21 9.15 25.25
C SER A 163 2.13 9.36 26.44
N ILE A 164 2.00 10.51 27.09
CA ILE A 164 2.67 10.80 28.35
C ILE A 164 2.12 9.87 29.44
N ILE A 165 2.92 9.59 30.46
CA ILE A 165 2.47 8.79 31.62
C ILE A 165 1.19 9.38 32.23
N SER A 166 0.25 8.51 32.59
CA SER A 166 -0.96 8.90 33.32
C SER A 166 -0.66 9.39 34.74
N ASP A 167 -1.60 10.11 35.37
CA ASP A 167 -1.45 10.53 36.78
C ASP A 167 -1.19 9.34 37.72
N ALA A 168 -1.83 8.19 37.48
CA ALA A 168 -1.59 6.98 38.27
C ALA A 168 -0.15 6.45 38.10
N GLN A 169 0.38 6.44 36.87
CA GLN A 169 1.76 6.03 36.60
C GLN A 169 2.78 7.02 37.17
N ARG A 170 2.45 8.32 37.18
CA ARG A 170 3.25 9.34 37.88
C ARG A 170 3.30 9.05 39.38
N ASP A 171 2.16 8.78 40.01
CA ASP A 171 2.08 8.54 41.46
C ASP A 171 2.83 7.26 41.86
N GLU A 172 2.75 6.21 41.03
CA GLU A 172 3.59 5.02 41.18
C GLU A 172 5.08 5.34 41.06
N LEU A 173 5.47 6.16 40.09
CA LEU A 173 6.86 6.55 39.88
C LEU A 173 7.40 7.41 41.04
N GLN A 174 6.60 8.33 41.56
CA GLN A 174 6.95 9.13 42.75
C GLN A 174 7.17 8.22 43.96
N THR A 175 6.28 7.25 44.16
CA THR A 175 6.41 6.26 45.24
C THR A 175 7.68 5.42 45.05
N PHE A 176 7.98 5.01 43.81
CA PHE A 176 9.15 4.22 43.46
C PHE A 176 10.49 4.95 43.74
N ILE A 177 10.53 6.25 43.48
CA ILE A 177 11.67 7.15 43.77
C ILE A 177 11.81 7.32 45.30
N ALA A 178 10.70 7.60 45.99
CA ALA A 178 10.71 7.80 47.45
C ALA A 178 11.16 6.56 48.22
N VAL A 179 10.73 5.36 47.82
CA VAL A 179 11.15 4.08 48.44
C VAL A 179 12.66 3.84 48.32
N ARG A 180 13.30 4.41 47.29
CA ARG A 180 14.75 4.31 47.07
C ARG A 180 15.55 5.41 47.74
N GLY A 181 14.89 6.31 48.47
CA GLY A 181 15.53 7.42 49.16
C GLY A 181 16.09 8.50 48.23
N LEU A 182 15.60 8.58 46.99
CA LEU A 182 16.01 9.59 46.01
C LEU A 182 15.05 10.78 46.04
N ASP A 183 15.55 11.98 45.75
CA ASP A 183 14.70 13.17 45.59
C ASP A 183 14.15 13.26 44.16
N ILE A 184 12.88 13.66 44.06
CA ILE A 184 12.20 13.81 42.77
C ILE A 184 12.86 14.91 41.94
N LYS A 185 13.37 15.97 42.57
CA LYS A 185 14.04 17.07 41.87
C LYS A 185 15.34 16.61 41.22
N ASP A 186 16.18 15.87 41.94
CA ASP A 186 17.45 15.35 41.42
C ASP A 186 17.21 14.42 40.22
N ILE A 187 16.16 13.60 40.29
CA ILE A 187 15.75 12.74 39.17
C ILE A 187 15.26 13.58 37.98
N CYS A 188 14.41 14.57 38.20
CA CYS A 188 13.96 15.48 37.14
C CYS A 188 15.13 16.21 36.47
N GLU A 189 16.11 16.70 37.25
CA GLU A 189 17.32 17.34 36.75
C GLU A 189 18.19 16.37 35.93
N HIS A 190 18.34 15.12 36.39
CA HIS A 190 19.10 14.09 35.69
C HIS A 190 18.53 13.76 34.31
N PHE A 191 17.20 13.70 34.20
CA PHE A 191 16.51 13.44 32.93
C PHE A 191 16.26 14.71 32.10
N GLY A 192 16.60 15.90 32.61
CA GLY A 192 16.35 17.18 31.94
C GLY A 192 14.87 17.51 31.77
N LEU A 193 14.04 17.10 32.73
CA LEU A 193 12.59 17.27 32.72
C LEU A 193 12.15 18.31 33.76
N ASP A 194 11.13 19.12 33.45
CA ASP A 194 10.56 20.03 34.45
C ASP A 194 9.67 19.29 35.46
N ALA A 195 9.07 18.16 35.03
CA ALA A 195 8.20 17.33 35.85
C ALA A 195 8.17 15.88 35.33
N LEU A 196 7.95 14.92 36.24
CA LEU A 196 7.78 13.49 35.89
C LEU A 196 6.62 13.26 34.90
N THR A 197 5.63 14.16 34.87
CA THR A 197 4.52 14.15 33.91
C THR A 197 4.94 14.50 32.48
N GLN A 198 6.23 14.69 32.18
CA GLN A 198 6.73 14.83 30.81
C GLN A 198 7.30 13.53 30.26
N ILE A 199 7.33 12.47 31.07
CA ILE A 199 7.85 11.16 30.67
C ILE A 199 6.85 10.51 29.70
N GLU A 200 7.37 10.02 28.57
CA GLU A 200 6.60 9.19 27.64
C GLU A 200 6.30 7.83 28.27
N ALA A 201 5.04 7.36 28.19
CA ALA A 201 4.62 6.09 28.77
C ALA A 201 5.39 4.88 28.21
N SER A 202 5.84 4.94 26.96
CA SER A 202 6.69 3.93 26.31
C SER A 202 8.09 3.82 26.94
N LYS A 203 8.58 4.89 27.57
CA LYS A 203 9.90 4.97 28.20
C LYS A 203 9.85 4.76 29.72
N LEU A 204 8.67 4.61 30.31
CA LEU A 204 8.48 4.51 31.76
C LEU A 204 9.32 3.39 32.41
N GLU A 205 9.35 2.20 31.80
CA GLU A 205 10.12 1.07 32.35
C GLU A 205 11.63 1.28 32.23
N ALA A 206 12.10 1.94 31.16
CA ALA A 206 13.51 2.31 31.01
C ALA A 206 13.91 3.34 32.08
N VAL A 207 13.07 4.35 32.32
CA VAL A 207 13.30 5.35 33.37
C VAL A 207 13.35 4.71 34.76
N LYS A 208 12.45 3.77 35.08
CA LYS A 208 12.51 3.01 36.35
C LYS A 208 13.83 2.23 36.49
N ALA A 209 14.32 1.61 35.42
CA ALA A 209 15.56 0.87 35.44
C ALA A 209 16.79 1.77 35.68
N GLU A 210 16.81 2.97 35.10
CA GLU A 210 17.87 3.96 35.32
C GLU A 210 17.82 4.53 36.75
N ILE A 211 16.63 4.83 37.28
CA ILE A 211 16.47 5.23 38.69
C ILE A 211 17.00 4.15 39.65
N ASP A 212 16.78 2.87 39.32
CA ASP A 212 17.34 1.74 40.05
C ASP A 212 18.88 1.70 40.02
N GLN A 213 19.50 2.09 38.91
CA GLN A 213 20.96 2.20 38.81
C GLN A 213 21.50 3.38 39.63
N ILE A 214 20.83 4.53 39.58
CA ILE A 214 21.18 5.72 40.36
C ILE A 214 21.13 5.40 41.85
N ALA A 215 20.04 4.76 42.32
CA ALA A 215 19.88 4.36 43.71
C ALA A 215 21.00 3.40 44.18
N LYS A 216 21.42 2.46 43.33
CA LYS A 216 22.52 1.54 43.63
C LYS A 216 23.87 2.27 43.66
N ALA A 217 24.10 3.19 42.74
CA ALA A 217 25.33 3.98 42.68
C ALA A 217 25.48 4.88 43.92
N SER A 218 24.38 5.49 44.39
CA SER A 218 24.37 6.31 45.61
C SER A 218 24.56 5.52 46.91
N MET A 219 24.27 4.21 46.92
CA MET A 219 24.53 3.33 48.07
C MET A 219 25.97 2.77 48.11
N SER A 220 26.71 2.87 47.00
CA SER A 220 28.09 2.40 46.88
C SER A 220 29.16 3.49 47.04
N ALA A 221 28.74 4.73 47.29
CA ALA A 221 29.58 5.90 47.59
C ALA A 221 29.47 6.25 49.08
#